data_AF-E2C323-F1
#
_entry.id   AF-E2C323-F1
#
_cell.length_a   1.000
_cell.length_b   1.000
_cell.length_c   1.000
_cell.angle_alpha   90.00
_cell.angle_beta   90.00
_cell.angle_gamma   90.00
#
_symmetry.space_group_name_H-M   'P 1'
#
loop_
_entity.id
_entity.type
_entity.pdbx_description
1 polymer ?
#
loop_
_entity_poly.entity_id
_entity_poly.type
_entity_poly.pdbx_seq_one_letter_code
_entity_poly.pdbx_strand_id
1 'polypeptide(L)'
;NFTLMWFSWKNEFLTYMKSIDPTENNKKKWSIMLLNRVGPIEQEICKTFTFDNDHEKEDINILFNKFDSYCEFENRKKRNDEDIDMYVNNLK
;
A
#
# COMPACT_ATOMS: atom_id res chain seq x y z
N ASN A 1 -6.89 -12.42 -6.46
CA ASN A 1 -7.45 -11.29 -5.71
C ASN A 1 -6.25 -10.54 -5.15
N PHE A 2 -5.95 -9.37 -5.71
CA PHE A 2 -4.77 -8.58 -5.34
C PHE A 2 -4.75 -8.28 -3.85
N THR A 3 -5.88 -7.87 -3.26
CA THR A 3 -5.97 -7.53 -1.84
C THR A 3 -5.57 -8.66 -0.89
N LEU A 4 -6.05 -9.89 -1.12
CA LEU A 4 -5.67 -11.02 -0.28
C LEU A 4 -4.18 -11.36 -0.41
N MET A 5 -3.63 -11.19 -1.63
CA MET A 5 -2.20 -11.38 -1.88
C MET A 5 -1.38 -10.28 -1.21
N TRP A 6 -1.82 -9.02 -1.27
CA TRP A 6 -1.15 -7.88 -0.65
C TRP A 6 -0.98 -8.08 0.86
N PHE A 7 -2.06 -8.40 1.59
CA PHE A 7 -1.97 -8.56 3.04
C PHE A 7 -1.07 -9.73 3.46
N SER A 8 -1.13 -10.86 2.74
CA SER A 8 -0.22 -11.99 3.00
C SER A 8 1.23 -11.59 2.73
N TRP A 9 1.48 -11.00 1.57
CA TRP A 9 2.81 -10.58 1.15
C TRP A 9 3.40 -9.52 2.07
N LYS A 10 2.62 -8.52 2.48
CA LYS A 10 3.01 -7.47 3.43
C LYS A 10 3.44 -8.08 4.77
N ASN A 11 2.72 -9.08 5.27
CA ASN A 11 3.08 -9.76 6.51
C ASN A 11 4.38 -10.56 6.39
N GLU A 12 4.59 -11.26 5.28
CA GLU A 12 5.84 -11.97 4.99
C GLU A 12 7.02 -11.00 4.89
N PHE A 13 6.82 -9.90 4.17
CA PHE A 13 7.80 -8.83 4.03
C PHE A 13 8.18 -8.25 5.41
N LEU A 14 7.19 -7.87 6.23
CA LEU A 14 7.44 -7.32 7.56
C LEU A 14 8.14 -8.32 8.48
N THR A 15 7.76 -9.60 8.41
CA THR A 15 8.41 -10.68 9.17
C THR A 15 9.88 -10.79 8.78
N TYR A 16 10.18 -10.81 7.49
CA TYR A 16 11.55 -10.82 6.98
C TYR A 16 12.32 -9.57 7.42
N MET A 17 11.74 -8.38 7.27
CA MET A 17 12.41 -7.12 7.63
C MET A 17 12.73 -7.04 9.12
N LYS A 18 11.80 -7.45 9.99
CA LYS A 18 12.03 -7.54 11.44
C LYS A 18 13.09 -8.58 11.81
N SER A 19 13.26 -9.64 11.03
CA SER A 19 14.33 -10.62 11.27
C SER A 19 15.74 -10.04 11.01
N ILE A 20 15.88 -9.12 10.06
CA ILE A 20 17.17 -8.54 9.66
C ILE A 20 17.44 -7.16 10.25
N ASP A 21 16.40 -6.46 10.71
CA ASP A 21 16.45 -5.17 11.40
C ASP A 21 15.46 -5.19 12.58
N PRO A 22 15.76 -5.94 13.66
CA PRO A 22 14.83 -6.11 14.79
C PRO A 22 14.56 -4.81 15.56
N THR A 23 15.51 -3.88 15.51
CA THR A 23 15.38 -2.55 16.11
C THR A 23 14.64 -1.55 15.22
N GLU A 24 14.27 -1.95 14.00
CA GLU A 24 13.53 -1.14 13.03
C GLU A 24 14.20 0.22 12.71
N ASN A 25 15.54 0.27 12.80
CA ASN A 25 16.30 1.51 12.72
C ASN A 25 16.50 1.99 11.27
N ASN A 26 16.24 1.14 10.28
CA ASN A 26 16.54 1.43 8.88
C ASN A 26 15.30 1.43 7.98
N LYS A 27 14.24 2.13 8.40
CA LYS A 27 12.98 2.24 7.64
C LYS A 27 13.15 2.74 6.20
N LYS A 28 14.14 3.59 5.93
CA LYS A 28 14.49 3.99 4.56
C LYS A 28 14.99 2.81 3.70
N LYS A 29 15.76 1.88 4.26
CA LYS A 29 16.12 0.65 3.55
C LYS A 29 14.91 -0.26 3.36
N TRP A 30 13.95 -0.24 4.27
CA TRP A 30 12.71 -1.00 4.12
C TRP A 30 11.88 -0.50 2.94
N SER A 31 11.72 0.82 2.76
CA SER A 31 10.99 1.37 1.60
C SER A 31 11.67 1.03 0.28
N ILE A 32 13.00 1.14 0.20
CA ILE A 32 13.76 0.72 -0.99
C ILE A 32 13.56 -0.79 -1.25
N MET A 33 13.60 -1.63 -0.21
CA MET A 33 13.38 -3.08 -0.37
C MET A 33 11.95 -3.41 -0.78
N LEU A 34 10.95 -2.69 -0.28
CA LEU A 34 9.56 -2.81 -0.70
C LEU A 34 9.47 -2.56 -2.20
N LEU A 35 9.88 -1.37 -2.67
CA LEU A 35 9.76 -0.95 -4.06
C LEU A 35 10.54 -1.86 -5.04
N ASN A 36 11.64 -2.47 -4.60
CA ASN A 36 12.41 -3.43 -5.41
C ASN A 36 11.82 -4.84 -5.45
N ARG A 37 10.98 -5.23 -4.47
CA ARG A 37 10.46 -6.60 -4.34
C ARG A 37 8.99 -6.72 -4.72
N VAL A 38 8.26 -5.62 -4.74
CA VAL A 38 6.90 -5.59 -5.26
C VAL A 38 6.91 -5.98 -6.74
N GLY A 39 5.91 -6.76 -7.16
CA GLY A 39 5.79 -7.27 -8.52
C GLY A 39 5.35 -6.19 -9.52
N PRO A 40 5.26 -6.55 -10.81
CA PRO A 40 4.86 -5.60 -11.86
C PRO A 40 3.49 -4.95 -11.60
N ILE A 41 2.53 -5.70 -11.04
CA ILE A 41 1.18 -5.19 -10.75
C ILE A 41 1.24 -4.10 -9.67
N GLU A 42 1.94 -4.38 -8.58
CA GLU A 42 2.16 -3.46 -7.48
C GLU A 42 2.94 -2.21 -7.91
N GLN A 43 3.89 -2.35 -8.86
CA GLN A 43 4.60 -1.21 -9.45
C GLN A 43 3.66 -0.31 -10.25
N GLU A 44 2.73 -0.87 -11.04
CA GLU A 44 1.72 -0.07 -11.73
C GLU A 44 0.78 0.63 -10.73
N ILE A 45 0.37 -0.07 -9.66
CA ILE A 45 -0.42 0.54 -8.58
C ILE A 45 0.35 1.69 -7.92
N CYS A 46 1.64 1.50 -7.62
CA CYS A 46 2.47 2.53 -7.01
C CYS A 46 2.57 3.80 -7.87
N LYS A 47 2.50 3.69 -9.20
CA LYS A 47 2.47 4.85 -10.12
C LYS A 47 1.18 5.68 -10.02
N THR A 48 0.10 5.11 -9.49
CA THR A 48 -1.17 5.82 -9.26
C THR A 48 -1.16 6.66 -7.98
N PHE A 49 -0.18 6.44 -7.11
CA PHE A 49 -0.10 7.14 -5.83
C PHE A 49 0.34 8.59 -6.01
N THR A 50 -0.42 9.50 -5.43
CA THR A 50 -0.01 10.89 -5.23
C THR A 50 0.78 11.01 -3.93
N PHE A 51 1.80 11.86 -3.90
CA PHE A 51 2.63 12.13 -2.73
C PHE A 51 2.79 13.65 -2.59
N ASP A 52 2.78 14.15 -1.36
CA ASP A 52 2.88 15.58 -1.11
C ASP A 52 4.31 16.10 -1.34
N ASN A 53 5.30 15.21 -1.20
CA ASN A 53 6.70 15.48 -1.50
C ASN A 53 7.49 14.19 -1.77
N ASP A 54 8.74 14.32 -2.21
CA ASP A 54 9.60 13.18 -2.53
C ASP A 54 10.03 12.36 -1.31
N HIS A 55 10.04 12.93 -0.11
CA HIS A 55 10.36 12.17 1.11
C HIS A 55 9.28 11.15 1.44
N GLU A 56 8.01 11.43 1.13
CA GLU A 56 6.92 10.48 1.36
C GLU A 56 7.05 9.22 0.51
N LYS A 57 7.66 9.32 -0.68
CA LYS A 57 7.94 8.17 -1.56
C LYS A 57 8.95 7.21 -0.93
N GLU A 58 9.74 7.68 0.02
CA GLU A 58 10.74 6.91 0.75
C GLU A 58 10.26 6.47 2.15
N ASP A 59 9.07 6.87 2.57
CA ASP A 59 8.52 6.46 3.87
C ASP A 59 7.72 5.16 3.73
N ILE A 60 8.22 4.10 4.36
CA ILE A 60 7.61 2.77 4.32
C ILE A 60 6.19 2.74 4.90
N ASN A 61 5.89 3.54 5.92
CA ASN A 61 4.56 3.58 6.52
C ASN A 61 3.57 4.27 5.57
N ILE A 62 3.99 5.34 4.91
CA ILE A 62 3.16 6.02 3.89
C ILE A 62 2.89 5.08 2.72
N LEU A 63 3.91 4.37 2.22
CA LEU A 63 3.74 3.39 1.14
C LEU A 63 2.75 2.30 1.55
N PHE A 64 2.90 1.70 2.73
CA PHE A 64 1.95 0.70 3.22
C PHE A 64 0.53 1.23 3.34
N ASN A 65 0.35 2.43 3.90
CA ASN A 65 -0.97 3.04 4.02
C ASN A 65 -1.63 3.23 2.65
N LYS A 66 -0.88 3.69 1.63
CA LYS A 66 -1.44 3.86 0.27
C LYS A 66 -1.83 2.54 -0.37
N PHE A 67 -1.02 1.48 -0.22
CA PHE A 67 -1.38 0.15 -0.70
C PHE A 67 -2.58 -0.44 0.05
N ASP A 68 -2.64 -0.26 1.37
CA ASP A 68 -3.79 -0.71 2.19
C ASP A 68 -5.06 0.01 1.74
N SER A 69 -5.03 1.34 1.57
CA SER A 69 -6.16 2.12 1.07
C SER A 69 -6.57 1.72 -0.34
N TYR A 70 -5.62 1.44 -1.24
CA TYR A 70 -5.92 0.92 -2.57
C TYR A 70 -6.68 -0.41 -2.48
N CYS A 71 -6.22 -1.33 -1.63
CA CYS A 71 -6.84 -2.63 -1.42
C CYS A 71 -8.25 -2.54 -0.80
N GLU A 72 -8.43 -1.63 0.17
CA GLU A 72 -9.74 -1.33 0.76
C GLU A 72 -10.71 -0.76 -0.28
N PHE A 73 -10.21 0.14 -1.13
CA PHE A 73 -10.99 0.75 -2.19
C PHE A 73 -11.37 -0.23 -3.30
N GLU A 74 -10.44 -1.08 -3.75
CA GLU A 74 -10.70 -2.14 -4.73
C GLU A 74 -11.72 -3.17 -4.20
N ASN A 75 -11.63 -3.51 -2.92
CA ASN A 75 -12.60 -4.37 -2.26
C ASN A 75 -13.94 -3.71 -1.97
N ARG A 76 -14.04 -2.39 -2.13
CA ARG A 76 -15.28 -1.64 -1.92
C ARG A 76 -16.24 -1.93 -3.08
N LYS A 77 -16.97 -3.03 -2.97
CA LYS A 77 -18.17 -3.25 -3.81
C LYS A 77 -19.14 -2.13 -3.48
N LYS A 78 -19.64 -1.43 -4.51
CA LYS A 78 -20.78 -0.52 -4.40
C LYS A 78 -21.88 -1.28 -3.66
N ARG A 79 -22.29 -0.80 -2.48
CA ARG A 79 -23.45 -1.40 -1.80
C ARG A 79 -24.65 -1.16 -2.72
N ASN A 80 -25.56 -2.14 -2.84
CA ASN A 80 -26.74 -2.00 -3.70
C ASN A 80 -27.59 -0.75 -3.35
N ASP A 81 -27.41 -0.25 -2.13
CA ASP A 81 -28.16 0.87 -1.54
C ASP A 81 -27.27 2.11 -1.32
N GLU A 82 -26.03 2.12 -1.83
CA GLU A 82 -25.15 3.29 -1.76
C GLU A 82 -25.59 4.31 -2.82
N ASP A 83 -26.05 5.47 -2.35
CA ASP A 83 -26.31 6.64 -3.18
C ASP A 83 -25.07 6.95 -4.04
N ILE A 84 -25.29 7.18 -5.34
CA ILE A 84 -24.22 7.48 -6.31
C ILE A 84 -23.46 8.74 -5.87
N ASP A 85 -24.14 9.74 -5.30
CA ASP A 85 -23.51 10.97 -4.84
C ASP A 85 -22.62 10.72 -3.62
N MET A 86 -23.01 9.79 -2.75
CA MET A 86 -22.20 9.38 -1.59
C MET A 86 -21.00 8.52 -2.02
N TYR A 87 -21.16 7.67 -3.03
CA TYR A 87 -20.05 6.95 -3.64
C TYR A 87 -19.05 7.95 -4.26
N VAL A 88 -19.52 8.86 -5.11
CA VAL A 88 -18.70 9.87 -5.81
C VAL A 88 -18.01 10.85 -4.85
N ASN A 89 -18.67 11.27 -3.78
CA ASN A 89 -18.04 12.14 -2.78
C ASN A 89 -16.95 11.42 -1.97
N ASN A 90 -17.04 10.10 -1.81
CA ASN A 90 -15.97 9.30 -1.21
C ASN A 90 -14.82 8.99 -2.20
N LEU A 91 -14.93 9.39 -3.47
CA LEU A 91 -13.87 9.29 -4.50
C LEU A 91 -13.02 10.56 -4.62
N LYS A 92 -13.44 11.66 -3.99
CA LYS A 92 -12.75 12.96 -4.03
C LYS A 92 -11.87 13.13 -2.81
#